data_AF-A0A7R9HC02-F1
#
_entry.id   AF-A0A7R9HC02-F1
#
_cell.length_a   1.000
_cell.length_b   1.000
_cell.length_c   1.000
_cell.angle_alpha   90.00
_cell.angle_beta   90.00
_cell.angle_gamma   90.00
#
_symmetry.space_group_name_H-M   'P 1'
#
loop_
_entity.id
_entity.type
_entity.pdbx_description
1 polymer ?
#
loop_
_entity_poly.entity_id
_entity_poly.type
_entity_poly.pdbx_seq_one_letter_code
_entity_poly.pdbx_strand_id
1 'polypeptide(L)'
;MTEEQHIQYIIGRMNEAVRIASYVPKKITVNPYIWYKYHDSRSNFLSKVDLFNSLAITRKFRRGGAIIWGSANDVDTKEKCEELEKYLDNILGPIVKYVSEKPDKDLFTNSNDKHKDVISVTEVFEIPQKHKKEPGSRRYSSSIEDIMNAALEDVKLGRMSLAKAVAHYKIAKLTSINRAHKAHTRKFGRPSVFSDTKEKSFVKHIITVIEWGFLYDALDVRFLAKHYLDVSMKDGPNNTLVPPERAVVSMD
;
A
#
# COMPACT_ATOMS: atom_id res chain seq x y z
N MET A 1 16.26 -19.96 -9.62
CA MET A 1 15.29 -19.39 -10.58
C MET A 1 16.08 -18.94 -11.81
N THR A 2 15.56 -19.09 -13.03
CA THR A 2 16.28 -18.67 -14.24
C THR A 2 16.18 -17.16 -14.47
N GLU A 3 17.06 -16.57 -15.27
CA GLU A 3 17.00 -15.13 -15.62
C GLU A 3 15.65 -14.75 -16.24
N GLU A 4 15.10 -15.61 -17.11
CA GLU A 4 13.78 -15.40 -17.71
C GLU A 4 12.67 -15.34 -16.63
N GLN A 5 12.75 -16.22 -15.64
CA GLN A 5 11.80 -16.24 -14.53
C GLN A 5 11.96 -14.99 -13.64
N HIS A 6 13.17 -14.47 -13.42
CA HIS A 6 13.39 -13.20 -12.73
C HIS A 6 12.73 -12.03 -13.48
N ILE A 7 12.92 -11.96 -14.80
CA ILE A 7 12.29 -10.94 -15.66
C ILE A 7 10.77 -10.99 -15.54
N GLN A 8 10.17 -12.17 -15.71
CA GLN A 8 8.72 -12.35 -15.63
C GLN A 8 8.17 -12.00 -14.24
N TYR A 9 8.91 -12.35 -13.19
CA TYR A 9 8.57 -11.96 -11.82
C TYR A 9 8.52 -10.44 -11.65
N ILE A 10 9.52 -9.72 -12.13
CA ILE A 10 9.58 -8.24 -12.05
C ILE A 10 8.44 -7.61 -12.86
N ILE A 11 8.24 -8.07 -14.10
CA ILE A 11 7.15 -7.60 -14.98
C ILE A 11 5.79 -7.80 -14.32
N GLY A 12 5.53 -8.99 -13.76
CA GLY A 12 4.28 -9.30 -13.08
C GLY A 12 3.97 -8.36 -11.91
N ARG A 13 4.98 -8.09 -11.06
CA ARG A 13 4.82 -7.16 -9.93
C ARG A 13 4.60 -5.72 -10.38
N MET A 14 5.32 -5.28 -11.40
CA MET A 14 5.15 -3.94 -11.94
C MET A 14 3.81 -3.76 -12.62
N ASN A 15 3.37 -4.72 -13.42
CA ASN A 15 2.03 -4.74 -14.03
C ASN A 15 0.95 -4.58 -12.96
N GLU A 16 1.03 -5.34 -11.87
CA GLU A 16 0.04 -5.27 -10.80
C GLU A 16 0.08 -3.92 -10.06
N ALA A 17 1.26 -3.42 -9.69
CA ALA A 17 1.40 -2.15 -9.00
C ALA A 17 0.86 -0.98 -9.85
N VAL A 18 1.18 -0.98 -11.15
CA VAL A 18 0.67 -0.02 -12.13
C VAL A 18 -0.84 -0.19 -12.32
N ARG A 19 -1.37 -1.41 -12.35
CA ARG A 19 -2.81 -1.67 -12.41
C ARG A 19 -3.53 -1.09 -11.20
N ILE A 20 -3.00 -1.25 -9.99
CA ILE A 20 -3.59 -0.65 -8.78
C ILE A 20 -3.51 0.87 -8.84
N ALA A 21 -2.36 1.42 -9.22
CA ALA A 21 -2.15 2.85 -9.33
C ALA A 21 -3.09 3.55 -10.32
N SER A 22 -3.57 2.85 -11.36
CA SER A 22 -4.52 3.45 -12.31
C SER A 22 -5.95 3.58 -11.79
N TYR A 23 -6.30 2.89 -10.70
CA TYR A 23 -7.61 3.05 -10.05
C TYR A 23 -7.67 4.23 -9.08
N VAL A 24 -6.52 4.82 -8.75
CA VAL A 24 -6.47 5.98 -7.87
C VAL A 24 -6.75 7.23 -8.72
N PRO A 25 -7.73 8.08 -8.35
CA PRO A 25 -8.06 9.28 -9.13
C PRO A 25 -6.88 10.25 -9.28
N LYS A 26 -5.99 10.27 -8.29
CA LYS A 26 -4.75 11.03 -8.30
C LYS A 26 -3.65 10.20 -8.98
N LYS A 27 -2.86 10.84 -9.84
CA LYS A 27 -1.65 10.24 -10.42
C LYS A 27 -0.64 9.94 -9.31
N ILE A 28 -0.47 8.67 -8.98
CA ILE A 28 0.54 8.20 -8.03
C ILE A 28 1.73 7.59 -8.76
N THR A 29 2.91 7.72 -8.14
CA THR A 29 4.12 7.05 -8.60
C THR A 29 4.22 5.63 -8.00
N VAL A 30 4.89 4.74 -8.72
CA VAL A 30 5.22 3.36 -8.34
C VAL A 30 6.74 3.28 -8.29
N ASN A 31 7.29 3.14 -7.09
CA ASN A 31 8.73 3.03 -6.85
C ASN A 31 9.02 1.66 -6.21
N PRO A 32 9.35 0.61 -6.98
CA PRO A 32 9.66 -0.68 -6.40
C PRO A 32 10.95 -0.63 -5.58
N TYR A 33 10.97 -1.44 -4.53
CA TYR A 33 12.17 -1.73 -3.74
C TYR A 33 12.96 -2.85 -4.42
N ILE A 34 14.21 -2.57 -4.76
CA ILE A 34 15.13 -3.51 -5.39
C ILE A 34 16.23 -3.79 -4.39
N TRP A 35 16.36 -5.05 -3.97
CA TRP A 35 17.50 -5.49 -3.18
C TRP A 35 18.65 -5.85 -4.12
N TYR A 36 19.87 -5.40 -3.82
CA TYR A 36 21.06 -5.72 -4.61
C TYR A 36 21.56 -7.17 -4.41
N LYS A 37 20.85 -7.99 -3.62
CA LYS A 37 21.12 -9.42 -3.42
C LYS A 37 19.89 -10.27 -3.75
N TYR A 38 20.12 -11.54 -4.07
CA TYR A 38 19.04 -12.52 -4.22
C TYR A 38 18.39 -12.82 -2.86
N HIS A 39 17.05 -12.92 -2.83
CA HIS A 39 16.32 -13.11 -1.57
C HIS A 39 16.52 -14.51 -0.96
N ASP A 40 16.62 -15.52 -1.81
CA ASP A 40 16.91 -16.92 -1.45
C ASP A 40 18.40 -17.16 -1.17
N SER A 41 19.28 -16.39 -1.80
CA SER A 41 20.73 -16.43 -1.57
C SER A 41 21.26 -15.08 -1.08
N ARG A 42 21.04 -14.79 0.21
CA ARG A 42 21.42 -13.52 0.86
C ARG A 42 22.92 -13.23 0.91
N SER A 43 23.77 -14.18 0.55
CA SER A 43 25.20 -13.95 0.36
C SER A 43 25.52 -13.37 -1.01
N ASN A 44 24.68 -13.63 -2.02
CA ASN A 44 25.02 -13.39 -3.41
C ASN A 44 24.40 -12.08 -3.90
N PHE A 45 25.26 -11.20 -4.43
CA PHE A 45 24.82 -10.02 -5.17
C PHE A 45 24.08 -10.42 -6.45
N LEU A 46 23.17 -9.55 -6.91
CA LEU A 46 22.53 -9.70 -8.22
C LEU A 46 23.60 -9.70 -9.31
N SER A 47 23.45 -10.59 -10.28
CA SER A 47 24.27 -10.59 -11.48
C SER A 47 24.09 -9.27 -12.26
N LYS A 48 25.07 -8.95 -13.12
CA LYS A 48 25.01 -7.78 -14.00
C LYS A 48 23.71 -7.76 -14.83
N VAL A 49 23.29 -8.92 -15.31
CA VAL A 49 22.10 -9.12 -16.15
C VAL A 49 20.83 -8.90 -15.34
N ASP A 50 20.70 -9.54 -14.18
CA ASP A 50 19.50 -9.43 -13.35
C ASP A 50 19.32 -8.02 -12.77
N LEU A 51 20.41 -7.36 -12.38
CA LEU A 51 20.36 -5.99 -11.92
C LEU A 51 19.96 -5.02 -13.04
N PHE A 52 20.54 -5.17 -14.23
CA PHE A 52 20.16 -4.39 -15.40
C PHE A 52 18.67 -4.56 -15.71
N ASN A 53 18.19 -5.80 -15.78
CA ASN A 53 16.79 -6.09 -16.05
C ASN A 53 15.86 -5.48 -14.98
N SER A 54 16.22 -5.59 -13.70
CA SER A 54 15.44 -5.02 -12.59
C SER A 54 15.25 -3.51 -12.71
N LEU A 55 16.29 -2.79 -13.12
CA LEU A 55 16.24 -1.33 -13.30
C LEU A 55 15.59 -0.92 -14.63
N ALA A 56 15.95 -1.57 -15.73
CA ALA A 56 15.43 -1.27 -17.06
C ALA A 56 13.92 -1.53 -17.12
N ILE A 57 13.46 -2.70 -16.68
CA ILE A 57 12.03 -3.03 -16.67
C ILE A 57 11.25 -2.02 -15.83
N THR A 58 11.73 -1.67 -14.64
CA THR A 58 11.09 -0.65 -13.78
C THR A 58 10.95 0.69 -14.51
N ARG A 59 12.03 1.15 -15.16
CA ARG A 59 12.03 2.39 -15.95
C ARG A 59 11.01 2.35 -17.09
N LYS A 60 10.84 1.20 -17.75
CA LYS A 60 9.89 1.01 -18.87
C LYS A 60 8.45 1.36 -18.50
N PHE A 61 8.04 1.14 -17.25
CA PHE A 61 6.67 1.45 -16.80
C PHE A 61 6.40 2.96 -16.64
N ARG A 62 7.43 3.82 -16.68
CA ARG A 62 7.32 5.29 -16.65
C ARG A 62 6.38 5.85 -15.59
N ARG A 63 6.33 5.19 -14.43
CA ARG A 63 5.49 5.58 -13.29
C ARG A 63 6.27 5.89 -12.03
N GLY A 64 7.58 6.15 -12.10
CA GLY A 64 8.38 6.47 -10.93
C GLY A 64 9.86 6.19 -11.16
N GLY A 65 10.59 6.00 -10.06
CA GLY A 65 11.97 5.51 -10.03
C GLY A 65 12.05 4.13 -9.37
N ALA A 66 13.23 3.78 -8.87
CA ALA A 66 13.45 2.57 -8.07
C ALA A 66 14.16 2.95 -6.77
N ILE A 67 13.88 2.21 -5.69
CA ILE A 67 14.54 2.37 -4.39
C ILE A 67 15.48 1.19 -4.22
N ILE A 68 16.79 1.44 -4.19
CA ILE A 68 17.76 0.41 -3.83
C ILE A 68 17.72 0.23 -2.32
N TRP A 69 17.55 -1.00 -1.87
CA TRP A 69 17.47 -1.35 -0.46
C TRP A 69 18.56 -2.34 -0.08
N GLY A 70 18.99 -2.31 1.18
CA GLY A 70 19.93 -3.25 1.78
C GLY A 70 19.60 -3.50 3.25
N SER A 71 19.95 -4.69 3.74
CA SER A 71 19.81 -5.03 5.15
C SER A 71 20.97 -4.46 5.96
N ALA A 72 20.75 -4.11 7.23
CA ALA A 72 21.85 -3.74 8.13
C ALA A 72 22.89 -4.89 8.25
N ASN A 73 22.43 -6.15 8.16
CA ASN A 73 23.28 -7.34 8.20
C ASN A 73 24.14 -7.52 6.92
N ASP A 74 23.87 -6.75 5.86
CA ASP A 74 24.68 -6.76 4.65
C ASP A 74 25.92 -5.87 4.77
N VAL A 75 26.03 -5.07 5.84
CA VAL A 75 27.09 -4.06 6.08
C VAL A 75 27.52 -4.02 7.55
N ASP A 76 27.39 -5.14 8.26
CA ASP A 76 27.69 -5.27 9.70
C ASP A 76 29.16 -5.66 9.99
N THR A 77 29.96 -5.95 8.95
CA THR A 77 31.40 -6.18 9.06
C THR A 77 32.17 -5.39 8.01
N LYS A 78 33.46 -5.13 8.27
CA LYS A 78 34.33 -4.40 7.34
C LYS A 78 34.42 -5.10 5.98
N GLU A 79 34.55 -6.42 5.98
CA GLU A 79 34.69 -7.23 4.78
C GLU A 79 33.46 -7.10 3.89
N LYS A 80 32.25 -7.11 4.47
CA LYS A 80 31.01 -6.93 3.72
C LYS A 80 30.86 -5.54 3.16
N CYS A 81 31.29 -4.51 3.90
CA CYS A 81 31.32 -3.13 3.40
C CYS A 81 32.26 -3.00 2.20
N GLU A 82 33.47 -3.55 2.27
CA GLU A 82 34.43 -3.54 1.15
C GLU A 82 33.94 -4.35 -0.05
N GLU A 83 33.23 -5.46 0.17
CA GLU A 83 32.61 -6.24 -0.90
C GLU A 83 31.48 -5.46 -1.58
N LEU A 84 30.63 -4.79 -0.80
CA LEU A 84 29.58 -3.93 -1.32
C LEU A 84 30.17 -2.73 -2.07
N GLU A 85 31.22 -2.09 -1.56
CA GLU A 85 31.92 -1.00 -2.23
C GLU A 85 32.43 -1.44 -3.61
N LYS A 86 33.10 -2.60 -3.69
CA LYS A 86 33.52 -3.19 -4.97
C LYS A 86 32.34 -3.46 -5.91
N TYR A 87 31.22 -3.95 -5.38
CA TYR A 87 30.01 -4.17 -6.19
C TYR A 87 29.42 -2.85 -6.71
N LEU A 88 29.42 -1.80 -5.87
CA LEU A 88 28.97 -0.46 -6.24
C LEU A 88 29.80 0.12 -7.38
N ASP A 89 31.12 0.08 -7.26
CA ASP A 89 32.03 0.69 -8.23
C ASP A 89 32.02 -0.05 -9.57
N ASN A 90 31.98 -1.39 -9.53
CA ASN A 90 32.19 -2.20 -10.72
C ASN A 90 30.88 -2.62 -11.42
N ILE A 91 29.75 -2.66 -10.71
CA ILE A 91 28.49 -3.21 -11.23
C ILE A 91 27.33 -2.23 -11.03
N LEU A 92 26.95 -1.93 -9.79
CA LEU A 92 25.72 -1.18 -9.52
C LEU A 92 25.77 0.25 -10.07
N GLY A 93 26.82 1.01 -9.73
CA GLY A 93 27.00 2.39 -10.17
C GLY A 93 27.00 2.53 -11.70
N PRO A 94 27.84 1.77 -12.43
CA PRO A 94 27.84 1.79 -13.89
C PRO A 94 26.49 1.44 -14.52
N ILE A 95 25.77 0.43 -14.00
CA ILE A 95 24.45 0.06 -14.54
C ILE A 95 23.40 1.14 -14.26
N VAL A 96 23.35 1.67 -13.04
CA VAL A 96 22.40 2.74 -12.68
C VAL A 96 22.63 3.95 -13.56
N LYS A 97 23.89 4.35 -13.78
CA LYS A 97 24.25 5.43 -14.70
C LYS A 97 23.79 5.14 -16.12
N TYR A 98 24.10 3.95 -16.64
CA TYR A 98 23.69 3.52 -17.99
C TYR A 98 22.17 3.57 -18.17
N VAL A 99 21.41 2.97 -17.24
CA VAL A 99 19.94 2.93 -17.30
C VAL A 99 19.33 4.31 -17.11
N SER A 100 19.97 5.22 -16.35
CA SER A 100 19.46 6.57 -16.11
C SER A 100 19.70 7.53 -17.28
N GLU A 101 20.85 7.43 -17.94
CA GLU A 101 21.25 8.37 -19.01
C GLU A 101 20.75 7.95 -20.40
N LYS A 102 20.64 6.66 -20.67
CA LYS A 102 20.25 6.15 -22.00
C LYS A 102 18.76 6.41 -22.32
N PRO A 103 18.41 6.74 -23.58
CA PRO A 103 17.02 6.85 -23.98
C PRO A 103 16.37 5.47 -24.05
N ASP A 104 15.07 5.39 -23.80
CA ASP A 104 14.36 4.10 -23.66
C ASP A 104 14.46 3.21 -24.89
N LYS A 105 14.55 3.80 -26.09
CA LYS A 105 14.75 3.06 -27.35
C LYS A 105 16.05 2.23 -27.35
N ASP A 106 17.10 2.73 -26.69
CA ASP A 106 18.42 2.10 -26.65
C ASP A 106 18.54 1.10 -25.48
N LEU A 107 17.59 1.11 -24.55
CA LEU A 107 17.44 0.09 -23.51
C LEU A 107 16.67 -1.13 -24.02
N PHE A 108 15.87 -0.95 -25.09
CA PHE A 108 14.95 -1.96 -25.62
C PHE A 108 14.95 -1.98 -27.16
N THR A 109 16.12 -2.02 -27.80
CA THR A 109 16.19 -2.18 -29.27
C THR A 109 15.79 -3.58 -29.69
N ASN A 110 14.96 -3.70 -30.74
CA ASN A 110 14.61 -4.99 -31.35
C ASN A 110 15.83 -5.63 -32.01
N SER A 111 16.04 -6.90 -31.68
CA SER A 111 17.10 -7.77 -32.18
C SER A 111 17.02 -7.97 -33.69
N ASN A 112 17.82 -7.22 -34.44
CA ASN A 112 18.40 -7.71 -35.69
C ASN A 112 19.93 -7.77 -35.64
N ASP A 113 20.52 -7.58 -34.45
CA ASP A 113 21.97 -7.62 -34.29
C ASP A 113 22.40 -8.80 -33.41
N LYS A 114 23.43 -9.51 -33.87
CA LYS A 114 23.85 -10.84 -33.41
C LYS A 114 24.60 -10.85 -32.07
N HIS A 115 24.24 -9.98 -31.13
CA HIS A 115 24.73 -10.06 -29.75
C HIS A 115 23.55 -10.32 -28.80
N LYS A 116 23.44 -11.60 -28.45
CA LYS A 116 22.58 -12.15 -27.40
C LYS A 116 22.95 -11.50 -26.07
N ASP A 117 21.92 -11.08 -25.34
CA ASP A 117 21.72 -11.13 -23.89
C ASP A 117 20.69 -10.04 -23.56
N VAL A 118 19.49 -10.46 -23.13
CA VAL A 118 18.26 -9.67 -22.83
C VAL A 118 17.12 -10.04 -23.79
N ILE A 119 16.17 -10.77 -23.21
CA ILE A 119 14.89 -11.16 -23.83
C ILE A 119 14.21 -9.91 -24.37
N SER A 120 13.74 -9.99 -25.61
CA SER A 120 12.95 -8.97 -26.27
C SER A 120 11.74 -8.61 -25.41
N VAL A 121 11.76 -7.43 -24.79
CA VAL A 121 10.70 -6.95 -23.89
C VAL A 121 9.42 -6.55 -24.67
N THR A 122 9.23 -7.07 -25.88
CA THR A 122 8.14 -6.75 -26.81
C THR A 122 6.79 -7.30 -26.35
N GLU A 123 6.75 -8.19 -25.36
CA GLU A 123 5.50 -8.73 -24.80
C GLU A 123 4.99 -7.99 -23.53
N VAL A 124 5.14 -6.66 -23.47
CA VAL A 124 4.29 -5.87 -22.54
C VAL A 124 2.93 -5.69 -23.21
N PHE A 125 2.17 -6.79 -23.31
CA PHE A 125 0.83 -6.82 -23.87
C PHE A 125 -0.21 -6.26 -22.89
N GLU A 126 -1.23 -5.68 -23.50
CA GLU A 126 -2.22 -4.75 -22.97
C GLU A 126 -2.94 -5.23 -21.71
N ILE A 127 -3.18 -4.29 -20.79
CA ILE A 127 -4.12 -4.46 -19.68
C ILE A 127 -5.48 -4.83 -20.29
N PRO A 128 -6.09 -6.00 -19.95
CA PRO A 128 -7.41 -6.34 -20.44
C PRO A 128 -8.38 -5.24 -20.04
N GLN A 129 -9.03 -4.62 -21.03
CA GLN A 129 -10.06 -3.63 -20.75
C GLN A 129 -11.13 -4.27 -19.88
N LYS A 130 -11.23 -3.76 -18.65
CA LYS A 130 -12.20 -4.17 -17.65
C LYS A 130 -13.60 -3.94 -18.24
N HIS A 131 -14.47 -4.95 -18.15
CA HIS A 131 -15.89 -4.79 -18.43
C HIS A 131 -16.45 -3.55 -17.70
N LYS A 132 -16.80 -2.51 -18.45
CA LYS A 132 -17.47 -1.32 -17.93
C LYS A 132 -18.95 -1.69 -17.78
N LYS A 133 -19.43 -1.71 -16.54
CA LYS A 133 -20.87 -1.77 -16.29
C LYS A 133 -21.50 -0.47 -16.79
N GLU A 134 -22.65 -0.57 -17.45
CA GLU A 134 -23.49 0.56 -17.89
C GLU A 134 -23.60 1.61 -16.76
N PRO A 135 -23.17 2.87 -17.01
CA PRO A 135 -23.39 3.98 -16.09
C PRO A 135 -24.89 4.11 -15.78
N GLY A 136 -25.27 4.01 -14.51
CA GLY A 136 -26.68 4.04 -14.07
C GLY A 136 -27.28 2.68 -13.69
N SER A 137 -26.54 1.57 -13.84
CA SER A 137 -27.00 0.24 -13.38
C SER A 137 -27.14 0.13 -11.85
N ARG A 138 -26.48 1.00 -11.07
CA ARG A 138 -26.74 1.16 -9.63
C ARG A 138 -27.78 2.24 -9.41
N ARG A 139 -28.93 1.87 -8.83
CA ARG A 139 -29.79 2.84 -8.13
C ARG A 139 -29.02 3.34 -6.91
N TYR A 140 -28.64 4.62 -6.91
CA TYR A 140 -27.96 5.27 -5.78
C TYR A 140 -28.94 5.45 -4.60
N SER A 141 -28.44 5.42 -3.36
CA SER A 141 -29.27 5.32 -2.14
C SER A 141 -30.09 6.57 -1.80
N SER A 142 -29.82 7.73 -2.41
CA SER A 142 -30.50 9.00 -2.07
C SER A 142 -32.01 8.93 -2.29
N SER A 143 -32.46 8.42 -3.44
CA SER A 143 -33.89 8.27 -3.72
C SER A 143 -34.60 7.33 -2.73
N ILE A 144 -33.90 6.34 -2.18
CA ILE A 144 -34.47 5.40 -1.19
C ILE A 144 -34.47 6.02 0.22
N GLU A 145 -33.44 6.80 0.54
CA GLU A 145 -33.33 7.49 1.83
C GLU A 145 -34.39 8.59 1.98
N ASP A 146 -34.66 9.36 0.93
CA ASP A 146 -35.69 10.41 0.93
C ASP A 146 -37.09 9.83 1.14
N ILE A 147 -37.41 8.74 0.43
CA ILE A 147 -38.69 8.01 0.57
C ILE A 147 -38.82 7.44 1.99
N MET A 148 -37.73 6.93 2.57
CA MET A 148 -37.74 6.43 3.94
C MET A 148 -37.92 7.53 4.98
N ASN A 149 -37.30 8.69 4.78
CA ASN A 149 -37.41 9.81 5.70
C ASN A 149 -38.83 10.38 5.70
N ALA A 150 -39.43 10.57 4.52
CA ALA A 150 -40.84 10.97 4.38
C ALA A 150 -41.80 9.98 5.06
N ALA A 151 -41.58 8.67 4.87
CA ALA A 151 -42.40 7.64 5.51
C ALA A 151 -42.29 7.67 7.05
N LEU A 152 -41.13 7.99 7.60
CA LEU A 152 -40.93 8.11 9.05
C LEU A 152 -41.53 9.40 9.63
N GLU A 153 -41.53 10.50 8.88
CA GLU A 153 -42.20 11.75 9.30
C GLU A 153 -43.71 11.59 9.38
N ASP A 154 -44.34 10.95 8.39
CA ASP A 154 -45.78 10.72 8.40
C ASP A 154 -46.23 9.84 9.58
N VAL A 155 -45.40 8.87 9.98
CA VAL A 155 -45.64 8.03 11.17
C VAL A 155 -45.44 8.82 12.46
N LYS A 156 -44.40 9.66 12.55
CA LYS A 156 -44.16 10.53 13.71
C LYS A 156 -45.26 11.58 13.91
N LEU A 157 -45.79 12.13 12.82
CA LEU A 157 -46.87 13.11 12.81
C LEU A 157 -48.25 12.46 13.00
N GLY A 158 -48.33 11.14 13.17
CA GLY A 158 -49.57 10.40 13.44
C GLY A 158 -50.52 10.31 12.23
N ARG A 159 -50.08 10.71 11.02
CA ARG A 159 -50.91 10.71 9.80
C ARG A 159 -51.25 9.30 9.33
N MET A 160 -50.38 8.34 9.60
CA MET A 160 -50.59 6.93 9.27
C MET A 160 -49.83 6.00 10.22
N SER A 161 -50.35 4.78 10.41
CA SER A 161 -49.66 3.75 11.20
C SER A 161 -48.48 3.15 10.43
N LEU A 162 -47.49 2.62 11.15
CA LEU A 162 -46.28 2.02 10.56
C LEU A 162 -46.61 0.93 9.51
N ALA A 163 -47.65 0.14 9.76
CA ALA A 163 -48.10 -0.89 8.82
C ALA A 163 -48.66 -0.30 7.51
N LYS A 164 -49.35 0.84 7.60
CA LYS A 164 -49.92 1.56 6.45
C LYS A 164 -48.84 2.27 5.65
N ALA A 165 -47.85 2.87 6.32
CA ALA A 165 -46.70 3.51 5.68
C ALA A 165 -45.83 2.52 4.87
N VAL A 166 -45.58 1.33 5.42
CA VAL A 166 -44.84 0.24 4.76
C VAL A 166 -45.51 -0.18 3.44
N ALA A 167 -46.83 -0.29 3.43
CA ALA A 167 -47.60 -0.62 2.22
C ALA A 167 -47.62 0.54 1.21
N HIS A 168 -47.81 1.78 1.68
CA HIS A 168 -47.89 2.97 0.84
C HIS A 168 -46.58 3.27 0.11
N TYR A 169 -45.46 3.24 0.84
CA TYR A 169 -44.14 3.58 0.32
C TYR A 169 -43.36 2.37 -0.24
N LYS A 170 -43.95 1.17 -0.26
CA LYS A 170 -43.35 -0.10 -0.73
C LYS A 170 -41.98 -0.40 -0.10
N ILE A 171 -41.87 -0.16 1.20
CA ILE A 171 -40.62 -0.33 1.96
C ILE A 171 -40.65 -1.66 2.71
N ALA A 172 -39.52 -2.33 2.87
CA ALA A 172 -39.46 -3.55 3.68
C ALA A 172 -39.75 -3.24 5.17
N LYS A 173 -40.74 -3.94 5.75
CA LYS A 173 -41.24 -3.76 7.12
C LYS A 173 -40.14 -3.75 8.19
N LEU A 174 -39.16 -4.64 8.03
CA LEU A 174 -38.04 -4.80 8.96
C LEU A 174 -37.12 -3.56 8.98
N THR A 175 -36.87 -2.97 7.81
CA THR A 175 -36.00 -1.79 7.66
C THR A 175 -36.64 -0.56 8.33
N SER A 176 -37.95 -0.39 8.19
CA SER A 176 -38.69 0.71 8.83
C SER A 176 -38.73 0.58 10.35
N ILE A 177 -38.91 -0.64 10.87
CA ILE A 177 -38.88 -0.93 12.32
C ILE A 177 -37.49 -0.66 12.90
N ASN A 178 -36.43 -1.19 12.28
CA ASN A 178 -35.06 -1.05 12.77
C ASN A 178 -34.57 0.41 12.75
N ARG A 179 -35.01 1.21 11.76
CA ARG A 179 -34.71 2.65 11.71
C ARG A 179 -35.57 3.45 12.70
N ALA A 180 -36.85 3.14 12.86
CA ALA A 180 -37.73 3.79 13.84
C ALA A 180 -37.22 3.63 15.29
N HIS A 181 -36.71 2.43 15.63
CA HIS A 181 -36.10 2.16 16.94
C HIS A 181 -34.62 2.61 17.06
N LYS A 182 -34.08 3.35 16.08
CA LYS A 182 -32.66 3.74 16.02
C LYS A 182 -31.68 2.56 16.21
N ALA A 183 -32.08 1.34 15.88
CA ALA A 183 -31.21 0.16 16.00
C ALA A 183 -29.98 0.28 15.08
N HIS A 184 -30.07 1.11 14.03
CA HIS A 184 -28.98 1.44 13.11
C HIS A 184 -28.00 2.53 13.59
N THR A 185 -28.18 3.14 14.75
CA THR A 185 -27.20 4.12 15.28
C THR A 185 -26.26 3.52 16.33
N ARG A 186 -26.32 2.19 16.55
CA ARG A 186 -25.34 1.50 17.40
C ARG A 186 -24.01 1.45 16.66
N LYS A 187 -22.88 1.62 17.38
CA LYS A 187 -21.52 1.49 16.81
C LYS A 187 -21.39 0.07 16.25
N PHE A 188 -21.54 -0.07 14.93
CA PHE A 188 -21.49 -1.35 14.26
C PHE A 188 -20.05 -1.86 14.24
N GLY A 189 -19.85 -3.10 14.67
CA GLY A 189 -18.54 -3.77 14.65
C GLY A 189 -18.23 -4.49 15.96
N ARG A 190 -17.13 -5.25 15.94
CA ARG A 190 -16.52 -5.79 17.16
C ARG A 190 -16.13 -4.62 18.08
N PRO A 191 -16.23 -4.76 19.42
CA PRO A 191 -15.74 -3.74 20.35
C PRO A 191 -14.33 -3.27 19.95
N SER A 192 -14.11 -1.95 19.90
CA SER A 192 -12.78 -1.41 19.56
C SER A 192 -11.80 -1.84 20.63
N VAL A 193 -10.69 -2.46 20.21
CA VAL A 193 -9.65 -2.92 21.14
C VAL A 193 -8.95 -1.73 21.81
N PHE A 194 -8.90 -0.58 21.12
CA PHE A 194 -8.40 0.68 21.66
C PHE A 194 -9.52 1.61 22.13
N SER A 195 -9.22 2.42 23.14
CA SER A 195 -10.03 3.60 23.49
C SER A 195 -9.77 4.74 22.51
N ASP A 196 -10.75 5.63 22.33
CA ASP A 196 -10.63 6.82 21.46
C ASP A 196 -9.39 7.66 21.79
N THR A 197 -9.01 7.76 23.07
CA THR A 197 -7.81 8.48 23.51
C THR A 197 -6.53 7.83 23.00
N LYS A 198 -6.44 6.50 23.07
CA LYS A 198 -5.27 5.75 22.60
C LYS A 198 -5.18 5.78 21.08
N GLU A 199 -6.30 5.64 20.39
CA GLU A 199 -6.36 5.72 18.93
C GLU A 199 -5.85 7.07 18.41
N LYS A 200 -6.24 8.18 19.06
CA LYS A 200 -5.69 9.52 18.74
C LYS A 200 -4.19 9.61 18.96
N SER A 201 -3.64 8.97 20.00
CA SER A 201 -2.19 8.92 20.23
C SER A 201 -1.44 8.17 19.13
N PHE A 202 -1.99 7.05 18.63
CA PHE A 202 -1.41 6.34 17.48
C PHE A 202 -1.41 7.21 16.22
N VAL A 203 -2.53 7.88 15.93
CA VAL A 203 -2.63 8.77 14.77
C VAL A 203 -1.63 9.92 14.87
N LYS A 204 -1.50 10.55 16.04
CA LYS A 204 -0.51 11.61 16.27
C LYS A 204 0.92 11.11 16.04
N HIS A 205 1.25 9.93 16.55
CA HIS A 205 2.56 9.33 16.35
C HIS A 205 2.85 9.08 14.87
N ILE A 206 1.91 8.50 14.13
CA ILE A 206 2.05 8.26 12.68
C ILE A 206 2.30 9.57 11.94
N ILE A 207 1.56 10.63 12.27
CA ILE A 207 1.75 11.95 11.66
C ILE A 207 3.17 12.48 11.94
N THR A 208 3.64 12.44 13.19
CA THR A 208 4.99 12.90 13.55
C THR A 208 6.08 12.14 12.80
N VAL A 209 5.91 10.82 12.65
CA VAL A 209 6.91 9.97 11.98
C VAL A 209 6.93 10.24 10.46
N ILE A 210 5.78 10.53 9.86
CA ILE A 210 5.67 11.01 8.47
C ILE A 210 6.34 12.38 8.31
N GLU A 211 6.14 13.31 9.25
CA GLU A 211 6.81 14.62 9.25
C GLU A 211 8.34 14.47 9.31
N TRP A 212 8.82 13.45 10.02
CA TRP A 212 10.25 13.11 10.09
C TRP A 212 10.77 12.34 8.87
N GLY A 213 9.93 12.12 7.85
CA GLY A 213 10.32 11.51 6.59
C GLY A 213 10.29 9.98 6.55
N PHE A 214 9.76 9.33 7.59
CA PHE A 214 9.58 7.88 7.60
C PHE A 214 8.21 7.52 7.03
N LEU A 215 8.20 6.70 5.98
CA LEU A 215 6.97 6.22 5.37
C LEU A 215 6.50 4.96 6.09
N TYR A 216 5.41 5.06 6.86
CA TYR A 216 4.75 3.90 7.45
C TYR A 216 3.77 3.29 6.45
N ASP A 217 3.89 1.99 6.23
CA ASP A 217 2.90 1.23 5.47
C ASP A 217 1.79 0.66 6.39
N ALA A 218 0.79 0.01 5.79
CA ALA A 218 -0.29 -0.59 6.56
C ALA A 218 0.18 -1.78 7.43
N LEU A 219 1.31 -2.39 7.11
CA LEU A 219 1.92 -3.49 7.85
C LEU A 219 2.63 -2.96 9.10
N ASP A 220 3.36 -1.85 8.99
CA ASP A 220 4.05 -1.16 10.09
C ASP A 220 3.07 -0.71 11.16
N VAL A 221 1.96 -0.08 10.74
CA VAL A 221 0.88 0.32 11.65
C VAL A 221 0.27 -0.90 12.34
N ARG A 222 0.13 -2.01 11.63
CA ARG A 222 -0.41 -3.26 12.18
C ARG A 222 0.53 -3.89 13.19
N PHE A 223 1.85 -3.89 12.92
CA PHE A 223 2.85 -4.40 13.85
C PHE A 223 2.99 -3.50 15.07
N LEU A 224 2.92 -2.19 14.91
CA LEU A 224 2.92 -1.24 16.01
C LEU A 224 1.72 -1.45 16.94
N ALA A 225 0.51 -1.54 16.36
CA ALA A 225 -0.71 -1.81 17.11
C ALA A 225 -0.67 -3.17 17.81
N LYS A 226 -0.18 -4.21 17.11
CA LYS A 226 0.00 -5.55 17.67
C LYS A 226 0.99 -5.55 18.84
N HIS A 227 2.16 -4.95 18.67
CA HIS A 227 3.19 -4.89 19.71
C HIS A 227 2.67 -4.17 20.96
N TYR A 228 1.97 -3.05 20.78
CA TYR A 228 1.35 -2.35 21.90
C TYR A 228 0.34 -3.24 22.64
N LEU A 229 -0.50 -3.98 21.91
CA LEU A 229 -1.45 -4.90 22.52
C LEU A 229 -0.74 -6.03 23.27
N ASP A 230 0.27 -6.64 22.65
CA ASP A 230 1.05 -7.73 23.23
C ASP A 230 1.79 -7.29 24.51
N VAL A 231 2.25 -6.03 24.59
CA VAL A 231 2.86 -5.43 25.79
C VAL A 231 1.79 -5.10 26.83
N SER A 232 0.72 -4.41 26.44
CA SER A 232 -0.36 -4.00 27.36
C SER A 232 -1.17 -5.17 27.94
N MET A 233 -1.07 -6.36 27.34
CA MET A 233 -1.67 -7.58 27.86
C MET A 233 -0.72 -8.39 28.77
N LYS A 234 0.59 -8.13 28.70
CA LYS A 234 1.59 -8.74 29.60
C LYS A 234 1.71 -7.98 30.92
N ASP A 235 1.58 -6.66 30.86
CA ASP A 235 1.51 -5.82 32.04
C ASP A 235 0.06 -5.78 32.51
N GLY A 236 -0.24 -6.46 33.62
CA GLY A 236 -1.54 -6.33 34.29
C GLY A 236 -1.87 -4.85 34.62
N PRO A 237 -3.08 -4.54 35.10
CA PRO A 237 -3.67 -3.18 35.08
C PRO A 237 -2.94 -2.09 35.89
N ASN A 238 -1.76 -2.38 36.46
CA ASN A 238 -0.93 -1.43 37.19
C ASN A 238 0.45 -1.30 36.54
N ASN A 239 0.56 -0.52 35.46
CA ASN A 239 1.77 0.28 35.23
C ASN A 239 1.48 1.37 34.20
N THR A 240 1.21 2.58 34.70
CA THR A 240 1.32 3.81 33.92
C THR A 240 2.79 4.04 33.59
N LEU A 241 3.17 3.79 32.34
CA LEU A 241 4.46 4.23 31.79
C LEU A 241 4.47 5.76 31.79
N VAL A 242 5.10 6.35 32.80
CA VAL A 242 5.51 7.76 32.81
C VAL A 242 6.64 7.91 31.78
N PRO A 243 6.57 8.87 30.83
CA PRO A 243 7.65 9.08 29.88
C PRO A 243 8.92 9.55 30.61
N PRO A 244 10.14 9.17 30.14
CA PRO A 244 11.37 9.63 30.77
C PRO A 244 11.49 11.15 30.62
N GLU A 245 11.70 11.79 31.75
CA GLU A 245 12.00 13.21 31.87
C GLU A 245 13.24 13.55 31.03
N ARG A 246 13.15 14.62 30.23
CA ARG A 246 14.25 15.10 29.41
C ARG A 246 15.44 15.41 30.32
N ALA A 247 16.57 14.74 30.09
CA ALA A 247 17.85 15.17 30.61
C ALA A 247 18.15 16.58 30.08
N VAL A 248 18.02 17.58 30.95
CA VAL A 248 18.52 18.93 30.72
C VAL A 248 20.03 18.86 30.86
N VAL A 249 20.73 19.14 29.76
CA VAL A 249 22.17 19.40 29.77
C VAL A 249 22.37 20.71 30.53
N SER A 250 23.03 20.64 31.68
CA SER A 250 23.51 21.79 32.46
C SER A 250 24.63 22.48 31.69
N MET A 251 24.37 23.72 31.25
CA MET A 251 25.40 24.73 31.08
C MET A 251 25.43 25.52 32.38
N ASP A 252 26.50 25.33 33.15
CA ASP A 252 27.28 26.32 33.89
C ASP A 252 28.46 25.62 34.59
#